data_AF-A0A0F3IH34-F1
#
_entry.id   AF-A0A0F3IH34-F1
#
_cell.length_a   1.000
_cell.length_b   1.000
_cell.length_c   1.000
_cell.angle_alpha   90.00
_cell.angle_beta   90.00
_cell.angle_gamma   90.00
#
_symmetry.space_group_name_H-M   'P 1'
#
loop_
_entity.id
_entity.type
_entity.pdbx_description
1 polymer ?
#
loop_
_entity_poly.entity_id
_entity_poly.type
_entity_poly.pdbx_seq_one_letter_code
_entity_poly.pdbx_strand_id
1 'polypeptide(L)'
;MRPLQKGYLPFMLYEVRSIRCAMQVTLEIPDQYLQGKNQSQTAKQIKLYAALLMFQSGQLSRGAACEFAEVDIYDFFLACKQHQISVMTTPVESIEADVLRFQQRNIH
;
A
#
# COMPACT_ATOMS: atom_id res chain seq x y z
N MET A 1 -42.81 14.96 -29.14
CA MET A 1 -41.50 15.50 -28.76
C MET A 1 -41.18 15.08 -27.33
N ARG A 2 -40.06 14.39 -27.09
CA ARG A 2 -39.38 14.21 -25.78
C ARG A 2 -38.15 15.17 -25.76
N PRO A 3 -37.36 15.31 -24.69
CA PRO A 3 -37.60 15.60 -23.25
C PRO A 3 -36.66 16.74 -22.76
N LEU A 4 -36.60 17.04 -21.45
CA LEU A 4 -35.38 17.18 -20.61
C LEU A 4 -35.62 18.04 -19.36
N GLN A 5 -35.71 17.37 -18.20
CA GLN A 5 -35.49 17.99 -16.90
C GLN A 5 -33.99 18.00 -16.58
N LYS A 6 -33.45 19.18 -16.24
CA LYS A 6 -32.22 19.41 -15.47
C LYS A 6 -32.68 20.28 -14.30
N GLY A 7 -32.39 20.04 -13.03
CA GLY A 7 -31.23 19.43 -12.39
C GLY A 7 -30.92 20.31 -11.16
N TYR A 8 -30.19 19.74 -10.19
CA TYR A 8 -29.76 20.32 -8.90
C TYR A 8 -30.65 20.02 -7.69
N LEU A 9 -30.49 18.79 -7.19
CA LEU A 9 -30.56 18.51 -5.75
C LEU A 9 -29.23 18.92 -5.10
N PRO A 10 -29.24 19.56 -3.91
CA PRO A 10 -28.01 19.97 -3.23
C PRO A 10 -27.25 18.77 -2.66
N PHE A 11 -25.93 18.89 -2.71
CA PHE A 11 -24.93 17.96 -2.18
C PHE A 11 -25.29 17.48 -0.77
N MET A 12 -25.66 16.20 -0.68
CA MET A 12 -25.73 15.46 0.57
C MET A 12 -24.31 15.33 1.15
N LEU A 13 -24.19 15.69 2.43
CA LEU A 13 -23.09 15.35 3.32
C LEU A 13 -22.74 13.86 3.19
N TYR A 14 -21.69 13.53 2.44
CA TYR A 14 -21.06 12.21 2.53
C TYR A 14 -20.11 12.21 3.73
N GLU A 15 -20.70 12.16 4.91
CA GLU A 15 -20.01 11.64 6.08
C GLU A 15 -19.82 10.14 5.83
N VAL A 16 -18.67 9.77 5.26
CA VAL A 16 -18.27 8.37 5.14
C VAL A 16 -18.06 7.87 6.56
N ARG A 17 -19.11 7.28 7.13
CA ARG A 17 -19.05 6.47 8.33
C ARG A 17 -17.98 5.41 8.08
N SER A 18 -16.80 5.65 8.62
CA SER A 18 -15.73 4.67 8.72
C SER A 18 -16.30 3.46 9.44
N ILE A 19 -16.75 2.47 8.67
CA ILE A 19 -17.09 1.17 9.20
C ILE A 19 -15.76 0.62 9.68
N ARG A 20 -15.55 0.58 11.01
CA ARG A 20 -14.45 -0.17 11.61
C ARG A 20 -14.74 -1.65 11.37
N CYS A 21 -14.45 -2.12 10.17
CA CYS A 21 -14.40 -3.54 9.83
C CYS A 21 -13.15 -4.13 10.49
N ALA A 22 -13.27 -4.49 11.76
CA ALA A 22 -12.25 -5.28 12.42
C ALA A 22 -12.35 -6.72 11.91
N MET A 23 -11.50 -7.07 10.97
CA MET A 23 -11.32 -8.45 10.53
C MET A 23 -10.23 -9.09 11.38
N GLN A 24 -10.53 -10.25 11.98
CA GLN A 24 -9.55 -11.06 12.70
C GLN A 24 -9.23 -12.31 11.89
N VAL A 25 -7.94 -12.59 11.73
CA VAL A 25 -7.43 -13.81 11.11
C VAL A 25 -6.61 -14.56 12.15
N THR A 26 -6.96 -15.83 12.41
CA THR A 26 -6.24 -16.71 13.33
C THR A 26 -5.37 -17.68 12.52
N LEU A 27 -4.07 -17.72 12.80
CA LEU A 27 -3.13 -18.68 12.22
C LEU A 27 -2.72 -19.69 13.28
N GLU A 28 -2.88 -20.98 12.98
CA GLU A 28 -2.28 -22.05 13.76
C GLU A 28 -0.87 -22.33 13.23
N ILE A 29 0.14 -22.11 14.08
CA ILE A 29 1.55 -22.32 13.74
C ILE A 29 2.07 -23.44 14.62
N PRO A 30 2.56 -24.56 14.07
CA PRO A 30 3.11 -25.64 14.87
C PRO A 30 4.32 -25.18 15.70
N ASP A 31 4.37 -25.59 16.97
CA ASP A 31 5.39 -25.16 17.95
C ASP A 31 6.83 -25.41 17.49
N GLN A 32 7.04 -26.46 16.68
CA GLN A 32 8.34 -26.76 16.07
C GLN A 32 8.94 -25.59 15.26
N TYR A 33 8.10 -24.67 14.77
CA TYR A 33 8.53 -23.49 14.01
C TYR A 33 8.67 -22.22 14.88
N LEU A 34 8.26 -22.28 16.15
CA LEU A 34 8.36 -21.17 17.10
C LEU A 34 9.61 -21.23 17.97
N GLN A 35 10.49 -22.22 17.77
CA GLN A 35 11.69 -22.44 18.60
C GLN A 35 12.51 -21.15 18.76
N GLY A 36 12.47 -20.57 19.96
CA GLY A 36 13.20 -19.36 20.34
C GLY A 36 12.59 -18.03 19.90
N LYS A 37 11.45 -18.01 19.22
CA LYS A 37 10.74 -16.78 18.82
C LYS A 37 9.50 -16.55 19.67
N ASN A 38 9.34 -15.32 20.16
CA ASN A 38 8.11 -14.92 20.86
C ASN A 38 6.96 -14.80 19.85
N GLN A 39 5.74 -15.23 20.23
CA GLN A 39 4.52 -15.09 19.43
C GLN A 39 4.33 -13.68 18.85
N SER A 40 4.66 -12.64 19.64
CA SER A 40 4.58 -11.25 19.19
C SER A 40 5.54 -10.94 18.03
N GLN A 41 6.75 -11.49 18.07
CA GLN A 41 7.75 -11.32 17.00
C GLN A 41 7.31 -12.04 15.72
N THR A 42 6.78 -13.26 15.85
CA THR A 42 6.25 -14.02 14.72
C THR A 42 5.07 -13.31 14.07
N ALA A 43 4.14 -12.78 14.87
CA ALA A 43 3.01 -12.00 14.35
C ALA A 43 3.48 -10.76 13.59
N LYS A 44 4.46 -10.01 14.11
CA LYS A 44 5.06 -8.86 13.41
C LYS A 44 5.72 -9.27 12.08
N GLN A 45 6.47 -10.37 12.07
CA GLN A 45 7.08 -10.87 10.83
C GLN A 45 6.03 -11.25 9.78
N ILE A 46 4.95 -11.91 10.20
CA ILE A 46 3.86 -12.29 9.29
C ILE A 46 3.18 -11.06 8.70
N LYS A 47 2.89 -10.03 9.52
CA LYS A 47 2.33 -8.77 9.03
C LYS A 47 3.25 -8.11 8.00
N LEU A 48 4.56 -8.02 8.29
CA LEU A 48 5.52 -7.44 7.37
C LEU A 48 5.55 -8.19 6.03
N TYR A 49 5.59 -9.53 6.04
CA TYR A 49 5.60 -10.33 4.81
C TYR A 49 4.30 -10.21 4.02
N ALA A 50 3.14 -10.20 4.69
CA ALA A 50 1.88 -9.93 4.03
C ALA A 50 1.84 -8.52 3.41
N ALA A 51 2.34 -7.50 4.11
CA ALA A 51 2.44 -6.13 3.59
C ALA A 51 3.29 -6.07 2.32
N LEU A 52 4.45 -6.72 2.34
CA LEU A 52 5.38 -6.78 1.22
C LEU A 52 4.75 -7.43 -0.01
N LEU A 53 4.07 -8.57 0.15
CA LEU A 53 3.37 -9.26 -0.94
C LEU A 53 2.19 -8.46 -1.49
N MET A 54 1.41 -7.83 -0.59
CA MET A 54 0.29 -6.98 -0.99
C MET A 54 0.75 -5.71 -1.70
N PHE A 55 1.88 -5.12 -1.28
CA PHE A 55 2.52 -4.01 -1.98
C PHE A 55 3.02 -4.43 -3.35
N GLN A 56 3.74 -5.55 -3.44
CA GLN A 56 4.26 -6.08 -4.71
C GLN A 56 3.15 -6.37 -5.73
N SER A 57 2.01 -6.89 -5.26
CA SER A 57 0.83 -7.15 -6.11
C SER A 57 -0.02 -5.92 -6.41
N GLY A 58 0.35 -4.73 -5.88
CA GLY A 58 -0.38 -3.49 -6.10
C GLY A 58 -1.68 -3.35 -5.29
N GLN A 59 -1.94 -4.26 -4.34
CA GLN A 59 -3.12 -4.21 -3.46
C GLN A 59 -3.00 -3.12 -2.39
N LEU A 60 -1.77 -2.86 -1.92
CA LEU A 60 -1.48 -1.80 -0.97
C LEU A 60 -0.58 -0.74 -1.61
N SER A 61 -0.89 0.52 -1.33
CA SER A 61 0.07 1.60 -1.54
C SER A 61 1.23 1.47 -0.55
N ARG A 62 2.36 2.13 -0.83
CA ARG A 62 3.49 2.20 0.09
C ARG A 62 3.07 2.61 1.51
N GLY A 63 2.25 3.66 1.63
CA GLY A 63 1.80 4.17 2.93
C GLY A 63 0.94 3.15 3.67
N ALA A 64 -0.04 2.56 2.98
CA ALA A 64 -0.91 1.55 3.56
C ALA A 64 -0.15 0.28 3.96
N ALA A 65 0.89 -0.10 3.21
CA ALA A 65 1.76 -1.22 3.56
C ALA A 65 2.60 -0.95 4.82
N CYS A 66 3.11 0.27 4.99
CA CYS A 66 3.83 0.67 6.21
C CYS A 66 2.90 0.64 7.43
N GLU A 67 1.70 1.18 7.31
CA GLU A 67 0.68 1.15 8.37
C GLU A 67 0.29 -0.28 8.74
N PHE A 68 0.04 -1.13 7.73
CA PHE A 68 -0.32 -2.53 7.95
C PHE A 68 0.79 -3.35 8.62
N ALA A 69 2.05 -3.12 8.23
CA ALA A 69 3.20 -3.77 8.82
C ALA A 69 3.62 -3.20 10.19
N GLU A 70 3.06 -2.05 10.61
CA GLU A 70 3.43 -1.32 11.82
C GLU A 70 4.94 -0.97 11.84
N VAL A 71 5.49 -0.58 10.69
CA VAL A 71 6.90 -0.18 10.53
C VAL A 71 7.00 1.22 9.92
N ASP A 72 8.16 1.87 10.13
CA ASP A 72 8.44 3.11 9.45
C ASP A 72 8.79 2.90 7.96
N ILE A 73 8.81 4.00 7.21
CA ILE A 73 9.01 3.98 5.77
C ILE A 73 10.42 3.52 5.35
N TYR A 74 11.44 3.77 6.18
CA TYR A 74 12.82 3.36 5.91
C TYR A 74 13.01 1.88 6.20
N ASP A 75 12.47 1.39 7.30
CA ASP A 75 12.43 -0.02 7.66
C ASP A 75 11.67 -0.83 6.59
N PHE A 76 10.55 -0.31 6.09
CA PHE A 76 9.81 -0.94 5.00
C PHE A 76 10.64 -1.03 3.71
N PHE A 77 11.36 0.03 3.35
CA PHE A 77 12.23 0.02 2.17
C PHE A 77 13.44 -0.89 2.32
N LEU A 78 14.02 -0.96 3.53
CA LEU A 78 15.07 -1.91 3.83
C LEU A 78 14.56 -3.35 3.67
N ALA A 79 13.36 -3.64 4.15
CA ALA A 79 12.71 -4.94 3.97
C ALA A 79 12.43 -5.23 2.49
N CYS A 80 11.92 -4.27 1.72
CA CYS A 80 11.74 -4.43 0.26
C CYS A 80 13.06 -4.79 -0.43
N LYS A 81 14.16 -4.11 -0.07
CA LYS A 81 15.50 -4.40 -0.61
C LYS A 81 15.97 -5.81 -0.24
N GLN A 82 15.80 -6.22 1.02
CA GLN A 82 16.19 -7.55 1.50
C GLN A 82 15.40 -8.67 0.79
N HIS A 83 14.12 -8.42 0.49
CA HIS A 83 13.22 -9.35 -0.17
C HIS A 83 13.16 -9.19 -1.70
N GLN A 84 14.00 -8.36 -2.30
CA GLN A 84 14.08 -8.11 -3.76
C GLN A 84 12.76 -7.62 -4.38
N ILE A 85 11.96 -6.89 -3.60
CA ILE A 85 10.71 -6.30 -4.07
C ILE A 85 11.03 -4.93 -4.65
N SER A 86 10.68 -4.74 -5.93
CA SER A 86 10.89 -3.45 -6.57
C SER A 86 10.00 -2.40 -5.93
N VAL A 87 10.64 -1.42 -5.30
CA VAL A 87 9.96 -0.26 -4.70
C VAL A 87 9.49 0.71 -5.78
N MET A 88 10.14 0.69 -6.93
CA MET A 88 9.82 1.50 -8.10
C MET A 88 9.21 0.60 -9.16
N THR A 89 7.93 0.79 -9.44
CA THR A 89 7.25 0.13 -10.58
C THR A 89 7.32 0.97 -11.86
N THR A 90 7.93 2.16 -11.80
CA THR A 90 8.10 3.04 -12.95
C THR A 90 9.17 2.47 -13.88
N PRO A 91 8.83 2.16 -15.15
CA PRO A 91 9.82 1.70 -16.12
C PRO A 91 10.82 2.83 -16.42
N VAL A 92 12.07 2.47 -16.71
CA VAL A 92 13.18 3.42 -16.91
C VAL A 92 12.84 4.42 -18.02
N GLU A 93 12.17 3.94 -19.06
CA GLU A 93 11.73 4.73 -20.22
C GLU A 93 10.73 5.83 -19.82
N SER A 94 9.89 5.56 -18.82
CA SER A 94 8.97 6.58 -18.27
C SER A 94 9.71 7.62 -17.44
N ILE A 95 10.78 7.22 -16.74
CA ILE A 95 11.61 8.15 -15.96
C ILE A 95 12.36 9.08 -16.93
N GLU A 96 12.95 8.54 -17.99
CA GLU A 96 13.65 9.32 -19.02
C GLU A 96 12.72 10.33 -19.70
N ALA A 97 11.51 9.91 -20.07
CA ALA A 97 10.51 10.79 -20.67
C ALA A 97 10.11 11.95 -19.75
N ASP A 98 9.93 11.68 -18.45
CA ASP A 98 9.63 12.71 -17.46
C ASP A 98 10.79 13.69 -17.29
N VAL A 99 12.03 13.20 -17.18
CA VAL A 99 13.23 14.04 -17.07
C VAL A 99 13.37 14.98 -18.28
N LEU A 100 13.18 14.46 -19.50
CA LEU A 100 13.23 15.26 -20.72
C LEU A 100 12.14 16.36 -20.73
N ARG A 101 10.92 16.02 -20.29
CA ARG A 101 9.81 16.98 -20.16
C ARG A 101 10.12 18.10 -19.16
N PHE A 102 10.79 17.79 -18.04
CA PHE A 102 11.21 18.80 -17.07
C PHE A 102 12.33 19.71 -17.61
N GLN A 103 13.29 19.16 -18.35
CA GLN A 103 14.35 19.96 -18.97
C GLN A 103 13.79 20.96 -19.98
N GLN A 104 12.84 20.56 -20.82
CA GLN A 104 12.20 21.45 -21.81
C GLN A 104 11.45 22.63 -21.17
N ARG A 105 10.90 22.46 -19.97
CA ARG A 105 10.19 23.52 -19.23
C ARG A 105 11.11 24.55 -18.58
N ASN A 106 12.40 24.24 -18.40
CA ASN A 106 13.39 25.16 -17.82
C ASN A 106 14.18 25.94 -18.88
N ILE A 107 13.74 25.90 -20.15
CA ILE A 107 14.35 26.62 -21.28
C ILE A 107 13.43 27.79 -21.73
N HIS A 108 12.44 28.17 -20.93
CA HIS A 108 11.63 29.40 -21.07
C HIS A 108 11.61 30.14 -19.73
#